data_AF-A0A2D5T542-F1
#
_entry.id   AF-A0A2D5T542-F1
#
_cell.length_a   1.000
_cell.length_b   1.000
_cell.length_c   1.000
_cell.angle_alpha   90.00
_cell.angle_beta   90.00
_cell.angle_gamma   90.00
#
_symmetry.space_group_name_H-M   'P 1'
#
loop_
_entity.id
_entity.type
_entity.pdbx_description
1 polymer ?
#
loop_
_entity_poly.entity_id
_entity_poly.type
_entity_poly.pdbx_seq_one_letter_code
_entity_poly.pdbx_strand_id
1 'polypeptide(L)'
;MSKVKYLVLGAGIAFTAFANNAEAADGKALYTAKMCQTCHGAEGKAPIMDTYPKLNGQNKTYLLNQMKDIKSGARANGMSMAMKAMVANVSDAELEAIADYLSKVQ
;
A
#
# COMPACT_ATOMS: atom_id res chain seq x y z
N MET A 1 -39.64 15.32 60.02
CA MET A 1 -39.73 13.90 59.57
C MET A 1 -40.46 13.95 58.23
N SER A 2 -39.96 13.56 57.05
CA SER A 2 -38.97 12.56 56.64
C SER A 2 -38.27 13.07 55.36
N LYS A 3 -36.94 13.15 55.36
CA LYS A 3 -36.00 12.26 54.63
C LYS A 3 -36.16 12.28 53.10
N VAL A 4 -35.34 13.13 52.47
CA VAL A 4 -34.91 13.03 51.06
C VAL A 4 -34.26 11.65 50.84
N LYS A 5 -34.65 10.94 49.78
CA LYS A 5 -33.96 9.75 49.27
C LYS A 5 -33.76 9.87 47.75
N TYR A 6 -32.47 9.87 47.42
CA TYR A 6 -31.78 9.97 46.13
C TYR A 6 -32.32 9.08 45.01
N LEU A 7 -32.16 9.52 43.75
CA LEU A 7 -31.38 8.78 42.74
C LEU A 7 -31.25 9.61 41.45
N VAL A 8 -30.10 10.28 41.27
CA VAL A 8 -29.66 10.75 39.95
C VAL A 8 -29.09 9.53 39.25
N LEU A 9 -29.87 8.97 38.33
CA LEU A 9 -29.45 7.86 37.47
C LEU A 9 -28.51 8.45 36.39
N GLY A 10 -27.20 8.32 36.59
CA GLY A 10 -26.20 8.72 35.60
C GLY A 10 -26.32 7.86 34.34
N ALA A 11 -26.74 8.47 33.23
CA ALA A 11 -26.67 7.85 31.91
C ALA A 11 -25.21 7.82 31.45
N GLY A 12 -24.54 6.68 31.66
CA GLY A 12 -23.22 6.42 31.10
C GLY A 12 -23.32 6.29 29.57
N ILE A 13 -22.87 7.32 28.86
CA ILE A 13 -22.69 7.25 27.40
C ILE A 13 -21.50 6.32 27.15
N ALA A 14 -21.78 5.09 26.73
CA ALA A 14 -20.74 4.18 26.25
C ALA A 14 -20.22 4.70 24.91
N PHE A 15 -19.04 5.33 24.93
CA PHE A 15 -18.26 5.58 23.72
C PHE A 15 -17.72 4.25 23.21
N THR A 16 -18.38 3.65 22.21
CA THR A 16 -17.77 2.57 21.45
C THR A 16 -16.61 3.16 20.64
N ALA A 17 -15.38 2.79 21.01
CA ALA A 17 -14.21 3.10 20.22
C ALA A 17 -14.34 2.40 18.86
N PHE A 18 -14.59 3.17 17.80
CA PHE A 18 -14.44 2.69 16.43
C PHE A 18 -12.94 2.50 16.18
N ALA A 19 -12.47 1.27 16.30
CA ALA A 19 -11.15 0.90 15.81
C ALA A 19 -11.18 1.01 14.28
N ASN A 20 -10.60 2.09 13.73
CA ASN A 20 -10.28 2.18 12.32
C ASN A 20 -9.16 1.17 12.03
N ASN A 21 -9.54 -0.10 11.84
CA ASN A 21 -8.70 -1.04 11.13
C ASN A 21 -8.71 -0.56 9.68
N ALA A 22 -7.75 0.29 9.31
CA ALA A 22 -7.47 0.53 7.91
C ALA A 22 -7.12 -0.83 7.31
N GLU A 23 -8.09 -1.42 6.61
CA GLU A 23 -7.91 -2.68 5.89
C GLU A 23 -6.66 -2.54 5.04
N ALA A 24 -5.71 -3.47 5.20
CA ALA A 24 -4.50 -3.45 4.39
C ALA A 24 -4.91 -3.51 2.91
N ALA A 25 -4.49 -2.52 2.13
CA ALA A 25 -4.90 -2.45 0.73
C ALA A 25 -4.47 -3.72 -0.02
N ASP A 26 -5.34 -4.28 -0.86
CA ASP A 26 -5.04 -5.48 -1.64
C ASP A 26 -3.95 -5.18 -2.68
N GLY A 27 -2.72 -5.64 -2.40
CA GLY A 27 -1.56 -5.43 -3.25
C GLY A 27 -1.71 -5.99 -4.66
N LYS A 28 -2.43 -7.11 -4.84
CA LYS A 28 -2.69 -7.69 -6.16
C LYS A 28 -3.65 -6.80 -6.94
N ALA A 29 -4.76 -6.39 -6.32
CA ALA A 29 -5.71 -5.50 -6.96
C ALA A 29 -5.07 -4.15 -7.32
N LEU A 30 -4.24 -3.61 -6.44
CA LEU A 30 -3.47 -2.39 -6.69
C LEU A 30 -2.47 -2.53 -7.84
N TYR A 31 -1.74 -3.65 -7.93
CA TYR A 31 -0.80 -3.90 -9.02
C TYR A 31 -1.48 -3.85 -10.40
N THR A 32 -2.70 -4.38 -10.49
CA THR A 32 -3.54 -4.29 -11.69
C THR A 32 -4.11 -2.87 -11.89
N ALA A 33 -4.70 -2.28 -10.85
CA ALA A 33 -5.38 -0.97 -10.93
C ALA A 33 -4.42 0.19 -11.27
N LYS A 34 -3.16 0.11 -10.82
CA LYS A 34 -2.10 1.08 -11.14
C LYS A 34 -1.34 0.75 -12.44
N MET A 35 -1.86 -0.21 -13.22
CA MET A 35 -1.32 -0.61 -14.52
C MET A 35 0.14 -1.09 -14.49
N CYS A 36 0.64 -1.57 -13.34
CA CYS A 36 2.02 -2.04 -13.19
C CYS A 36 2.30 -3.23 -14.11
N GLN A 37 1.30 -4.10 -14.28
CA GLN A 37 1.38 -5.29 -15.12
C GLN A 37 1.59 -4.98 -16.61
N THR A 38 1.26 -3.77 -17.07
CA THR A 38 1.38 -3.40 -18.49
C THR A 38 2.84 -3.41 -18.96
N CYS A 39 3.79 -3.09 -18.07
CA CYS A 39 5.21 -3.13 -18.40
C CYS A 39 5.93 -4.33 -17.78
N HIS A 40 5.57 -4.68 -16.54
CA HIS A 40 6.26 -5.73 -15.77
C HIS A 40 5.65 -7.12 -15.94
N GLY A 41 4.55 -7.23 -16.70
CA GLY A 41 3.86 -8.49 -16.97
C GLY A 41 2.91 -8.92 -15.86
N ALA A 42 2.17 -10.00 -16.12
CA ALA A 42 1.33 -10.62 -15.11
C ALA A 42 2.18 -11.03 -13.89
N GLU A 43 1.73 -10.63 -12.70
CA GLU A 43 2.40 -10.89 -11.42
C GLU A 43 3.87 -10.41 -11.35
N GLY A 44 4.33 -9.57 -12.29
CA GLY A 44 5.73 -9.13 -12.36
C GLY A 44 6.71 -10.17 -12.92
N LYS A 45 6.22 -11.23 -13.60
CA LYS A 45 7.02 -12.40 -14.01
C LYS A 45 7.70 -12.28 -15.37
N ALA A 46 6.98 -11.71 -16.33
CA ALA A 46 7.37 -11.69 -17.74
C ALA A 46 7.17 -10.26 -18.28
N PRO A 47 8.17 -9.38 -18.12
CA PRO A 47 8.08 -8.02 -18.64
C PRO A 47 7.92 -8.00 -20.16
N ILE A 48 7.28 -6.95 -20.68
CA ILE A 48 6.99 -6.84 -22.12
C ILE A 48 8.23 -6.56 -22.98
N MET A 49 9.32 -6.12 -22.35
CA MET A 49 10.61 -5.85 -22.98
C MET A 49 11.74 -6.17 -21.99
N ASP A 50 12.88 -6.64 -22.48
CA ASP A 50 14.04 -7.04 -21.66
C ASP A 50 14.63 -5.90 -20.81
N THR A 51 14.40 -4.65 -21.20
CA THR A 51 14.84 -3.48 -20.44
C THR A 51 14.05 -3.28 -19.14
N TYR A 52 12.83 -3.84 -19.05
CA TYR A 52 12.03 -3.76 -17.83
C TYR A 52 12.38 -4.91 -16.89
N PRO A 53 12.58 -4.64 -15.59
CA PRO A 53 12.93 -5.68 -14.64
C PRO A 53 11.75 -6.62 -14.36
N LYS A 54 12.07 -7.90 -14.20
CA LYS A 54 11.24 -8.89 -13.50
C LYS A 54 11.18 -8.51 -12.02
N LEU A 55 9.98 -8.48 -11.44
CA LEU A 55 9.74 -7.96 -10.08
C LEU A 55 9.37 -9.04 -9.07
N ASN A 56 8.81 -10.15 -9.54
CA ASN A 56 8.21 -11.14 -8.67
C ASN A 56 9.27 -11.92 -7.87
N GLY A 57 8.95 -12.26 -6.62
CA GLY A 57 9.84 -12.99 -5.71
C GLY A 57 11.00 -12.15 -5.19
N GLN A 58 11.05 -10.86 -5.55
CA GLN A 58 12.06 -9.94 -5.04
C GLN A 58 11.76 -9.58 -3.58
N ASN A 59 12.81 -9.22 -2.83
CA ASN A 59 12.67 -8.78 -1.45
C ASN A 59 11.70 -7.58 -1.32
N LYS A 60 10.74 -7.67 -0.39
CA LYS A 60 9.74 -6.62 -0.13
C LYS A 60 10.38 -5.26 0.13
N THR A 61 11.35 -5.19 1.04
CA THR A 61 12.02 -3.94 1.42
C THR A 61 12.75 -3.34 0.24
N TYR A 62 13.42 -4.17 -0.57
CA TYR A 62 14.06 -3.70 -1.79
C TYR A 62 13.04 -3.07 -2.75
N LEU A 63 11.96 -3.78 -3.07
CA LEU A 63 10.90 -3.27 -3.97
C LEU A 63 10.35 -1.93 -3.48
N LEU A 64 10.00 -1.85 -2.19
CA LEU A 64 9.47 -0.62 -1.59
C LEU A 64 10.46 0.53 -1.69
N ASN A 65 11.73 0.30 -1.34
CA ASN A 65 12.77 1.33 -1.43
C ASN A 65 12.96 1.80 -2.87
N GLN A 66 13.02 0.88 -3.84
CA GLN A 66 13.16 1.27 -5.24
C GLN A 66 11.99 2.12 -5.73
N MET A 67 10.75 1.77 -5.37
CA MET A 67 9.58 2.58 -5.74
C MET A 67 9.62 3.96 -5.08
N LYS A 68 10.02 4.06 -3.81
CA LYS A 68 10.15 5.33 -3.09
C LYS A 68 11.27 6.21 -3.64
N ASP A 69 12.42 5.63 -3.97
CA ASP A 69 13.55 6.35 -4.56
C ASP A 69 13.21 6.90 -5.94
N ILE A 70 12.49 6.12 -6.75
CA ILE A 70 12.02 6.57 -8.07
C ILE A 70 10.98 7.69 -7.92
N LYS A 71 10.02 7.52 -7.00
CA LYS A 71 8.97 8.51 -6.72
C LYS A 71 9.56 9.85 -6.26
N SER A 72 10.50 9.82 -5.33
CA SER A 72 11.20 11.02 -4.83
C SER A 72 12.15 11.61 -5.87
N GLY A 73 12.67 10.80 -6.78
CA GLY A 73 13.72 11.17 -7.72
C GLY A 73 15.14 10.92 -7.21
N ALA A 74 15.32 10.32 -6.03
CA ALA A 74 16.62 9.83 -5.58
C ALA A 74 17.22 8.81 -6.55
N ARG A 75 16.37 8.02 -7.23
CA ARG A 75 16.74 7.18 -8.37
C ARG A 75 16.23 7.79 -9.67
N ALA A 76 17.17 8.24 -10.52
CA ALA A 76 16.88 8.93 -11.79
C ALA A 76 17.72 8.42 -12.98
N ASN A 77 18.12 7.14 -12.95
CA ASN A 77 18.90 6.50 -14.01
C ASN A 77 18.08 5.59 -14.93
N GLY A 78 18.49 5.44 -16.19
CA GLY A 78 17.88 4.51 -17.16
C GLY A 78 16.35 4.66 -17.27
N MET A 79 15.63 3.55 -17.21
CA MET A 79 14.17 3.51 -17.32
C MET A 79 13.40 4.00 -16.06
N SER A 80 14.10 4.47 -15.02
CA SER A 80 13.43 5.01 -13.82
C SER A 80 12.58 6.25 -14.13
N MET A 81 12.91 7.02 -15.17
CA MET A 81 12.13 8.19 -15.57
C MET A 81 10.73 7.82 -16.06
N ALA A 82 10.61 6.71 -16.81
CA ALA A 82 9.31 6.17 -17.20
C ALA A 82 8.51 5.67 -15.99
N MET A 83 9.19 5.00 -15.05
CA MET A 83 8.55 4.51 -13.82
C MET A 83 8.14 5.64 -12.87
N LYS A 84 8.86 6.76 -12.84
CA LYS A 84 8.56 7.91 -11.98
C LYS A 84 7.15 8.45 -12.21
N ALA A 85 6.72 8.56 -13.46
CA ALA A 85 5.36 8.98 -13.80
C ALA A 85 4.31 7.99 -13.27
N MET A 86 4.61 6.67 -13.30
CA MET A 86 3.70 5.62 -12.84
C MET A 86 3.50 5.64 -11.32
N VAL A 87 4.56 5.92 -10.55
CA VAL A 87 4.50 5.90 -9.08
C VAL A 87 4.16 7.26 -8.44
N ALA A 88 4.09 8.33 -9.24
CA ALA A 88 3.85 9.69 -8.73
C ALA A 88 2.57 9.81 -7.90
N ASN A 89 1.49 9.15 -8.34
CA ASN A 89 0.16 9.19 -7.71
C ASN A 89 -0.18 7.89 -6.95
N VAL A 90 0.83 7.12 -6.57
CA VAL A 90 0.66 5.92 -5.74
C VAL A 90 1.10 6.26 -4.33
N SER A 91 0.20 6.15 -3.35
CA SER A 91 0.49 6.43 -1.95
C SER A 91 1.51 5.44 -1.38
N ASP A 92 2.19 5.83 -0.30
CA ASP A 92 3.22 4.98 0.30
C ASP A 92 2.63 3.66 0.86
N ALA A 93 1.39 3.69 1.35
CA ALA A 93 0.67 2.50 1.79
C ALA A 93 0.35 1.57 0.61
N GLU A 94 -0.06 2.11 -0.54
CA GLU A 94 -0.28 1.32 -1.75
C GLU A 94 1.04 0.73 -2.28
N LEU A 95 2.14 1.49 -2.25
CA LEU A 95 3.47 0.98 -2.63
C LEU A 95 3.91 -0.17 -1.73
N GLU A 96 3.66 -0.07 -0.43
CA GLU A 96 3.96 -1.15 0.51
C GLU A 96 3.12 -2.40 0.23
N ALA A 97 1.82 -2.24 -0.02
CA ALA A 97 0.94 -3.34 -0.39
C ALA A 97 1.38 -4.03 -1.69
N ILE A 98 1.74 -3.26 -2.72
CA ILE A 98 2.26 -3.78 -3.99
C ILE A 98 3.58 -4.53 -3.77
N ALA A 99 4.51 -3.96 -3.00
CA ALA A 99 5.79 -4.61 -2.68
C ALA A 99 5.59 -5.92 -1.91
N ASP A 100 4.65 -5.94 -0.96
CA ASP A 100 4.29 -7.13 -0.20
C ASP A 100 3.75 -8.24 -1.10
N TYR A 101 2.80 -7.89 -1.98
CA TYR A 101 2.26 -8.81 -2.99
C TYR A 101 3.36 -9.39 -3.89
N LEU A 102 4.16 -8.52 -4.53
CA LEU A 102 5.20 -8.93 -5.49
C LEU A 102 6.28 -9.82 -4.85
N SER A 103 6.59 -9.62 -3.57
CA SER A 103 7.54 -10.46 -2.85
C SER A 103 7.08 -11.89 -2.59
N LYS A 104 5.75 -12.13 -2.62
CA LYS A 104 5.13 -13.43 -2.34
C LYS A 104 4.83 -14.23 -3.60
N VAL A 105 4.82 -13.61 -4.78
CA VAL A 105 4.55 -14.29 -6.06
C VAL A 105 5.86 -14.76 -6.73
N GLN A 106 5.95 -16.04 -7.10
CA GLN A 106 7.13 -16.67 -7.72
C GLN A 106 6.89 -17.13 -9.15
#